data_AF-A0A365L842-F1
#
_entry.id   AF-A0A365L842-F1
#
_cell.length_a   1.000
_cell.length_b   1.000
_cell.length_c   1.000
_cell.angle_alpha   90.00
_cell.angle_beta   90.00
_cell.angle_gamma   90.00
#
_symmetry.space_group_name_H-M   'P 1'
#
loop_
_entity.id
_entity.type
_entity.pdbx_description
1 polymer ?
#
loop_
_entity_poly.entity_id
_entity_poly.type
_entity_poly.pdbx_seq_one_letter_code
_entity_poly.pdbx_strand_id
1 'polypeptide(L)'
;MLSLSVAGALVFSASPLALPTALAVGEGPGYGGNETINTSILTTYDEMADYLKKQDAKQANMELEIIGQSVKGRDLYLVKYMTNPDNPTILFLTQQHGNEQLTTEGALEFIKHMGSGKMKGVTDGVNVLIVPMLNADGAMGDVNFSLEDYVAKGDRNLTRYNANEVDLNRDHVNKIQPETQALHYNVMQKYDIDYMIDLHHQGTQSERDGELVSGSILYPTTPNVDEDVLLKSKQLGAVVFDAVDSTGWGHLGKYNGGNAETISRNGIAVEYGISTLLFEMRGMSDHEYEPYVLGQKSNGYLIKQTITTLDAAVRAISDGSIENADISFWDTLAT
;
A
#
# COMPACT_ATOMS: atom_id res chain seq x y z
N MET A 1 -17.05 69.02 -47.05
CA MET A 1 -17.92 67.86 -47.34
C MET A 1 -17.33 66.66 -46.64
N LEU A 2 -18.01 66.18 -45.60
CA LEU A 2 -17.72 64.90 -44.93
C LEU A 2 -18.37 63.79 -45.74
N SER A 3 -17.63 62.71 -46.02
CA SER A 3 -18.21 61.39 -46.25
C SER A 3 -17.57 60.41 -45.27
N LEU A 4 -18.36 60.03 -44.27
CA LEU A 4 -18.11 58.96 -43.33
C LEU A 4 -18.23 57.61 -44.05
N SER A 5 -17.31 56.69 -43.79
CA SER A 5 -17.56 55.25 -43.96
C SER A 5 -16.87 54.53 -42.83
N VAL A 6 -17.70 53.92 -41.99
CA VAL A 6 -17.39 53.26 -40.71
C VAL A 6 -16.83 51.88 -41.02
N ALA A 7 -15.59 51.62 -40.61
CA ALA A 7 -15.05 50.27 -40.52
C ALA A 7 -15.34 49.73 -39.12
N GLY A 8 -16.27 48.77 -39.02
CA GLY A 8 -16.56 48.07 -37.77
C GLY A 8 -15.41 47.14 -37.39
N ALA A 9 -14.77 47.41 -36.26
CA ALA A 9 -13.83 46.49 -35.64
C ALA A 9 -14.61 45.42 -34.87
N LEU A 10 -14.58 44.18 -35.34
CA LEU A 10 -15.01 43.01 -34.57
C LEU A 10 -13.92 42.69 -33.54
N VAL A 11 -14.16 43.07 -32.28
CA VAL A 11 -13.34 42.65 -31.15
C VAL A 11 -13.73 41.22 -30.79
N PHE A 12 -12.89 40.25 -31.14
CA PHE A 12 -12.99 38.91 -30.57
C PHE A 12 -12.47 38.96 -29.13
N SER A 13 -13.39 39.03 -28.17
CA SER A 13 -13.09 38.72 -26.77
C SER A 13 -12.91 37.21 -26.66
N ALA A 14 -11.66 36.75 -26.74
CA ALA A 14 -11.31 35.38 -26.37
C ALA A 14 -11.36 35.28 -24.83
N SER A 15 -12.51 34.90 -24.29
CA SER A 15 -12.56 34.35 -22.93
C SER A 15 -11.80 33.02 -22.96
N PRO A 16 -10.77 32.81 -22.13
CA PRO A 16 -10.17 31.50 -22.02
C PRO A 16 -11.25 30.57 -21.44
N LEU A 17 -11.73 29.63 -22.26
CA LEU A 17 -12.46 28.48 -21.77
C LEU A 17 -11.51 27.71 -20.87
N ALA A 18 -11.66 27.88 -19.56
CA ALA A 18 -11.14 26.93 -18.59
C ALA A 18 -11.85 25.60 -18.90
N LEU A 19 -11.14 24.70 -19.57
CA LEU A 19 -11.56 23.31 -19.66
C LEU A 19 -11.67 22.79 -18.23
N PRO A 20 -12.78 22.15 -17.84
CA PRO A 20 -12.84 21.51 -16.55
C PRO A 20 -11.72 20.47 -16.54
N THR A 21 -10.79 20.62 -15.60
CA THR A 21 -9.90 19.53 -15.22
C THR A 21 -10.82 18.40 -14.79
N ALA A 22 -10.97 17.38 -15.63
CA ALA A 22 -11.58 16.13 -15.22
C ALA A 22 -10.71 15.59 -14.09
N LEU A 23 -11.14 15.81 -12.86
CA LEU A 23 -10.62 15.12 -11.69
C LEU A 23 -11.01 13.66 -11.92
N ALA A 24 -10.09 12.88 -12.47
CA ALA A 24 -10.20 11.43 -12.43
C ALA A 24 -9.96 11.04 -10.97
N VAL A 25 -11.01 11.17 -10.16
CA VAL A 25 -11.08 10.59 -8.82
C VAL A 25 -10.85 9.08 -9.00
N GLY A 26 -10.30 8.39 -8.00
CA GLY A 26 -10.04 6.94 -7.98
C GLY A 26 -11.29 6.04 -8.14
N GLU A 27 -12.38 6.58 -8.67
CA GLU A 27 -13.71 6.03 -8.93
C GLU A 27 -13.75 5.11 -10.16
N GLY A 28 -12.65 4.46 -10.51
CA GLY A 28 -12.70 3.52 -11.63
C GLY A 28 -13.78 2.46 -11.40
N PRO A 29 -14.35 1.93 -12.49
CA PRO A 29 -15.56 1.13 -12.43
C PRO A 29 -15.33 -0.12 -11.57
N GLY A 30 -16.33 -0.45 -10.75
CA GLY A 30 -16.41 -1.75 -10.09
C GLY A 30 -16.48 -2.89 -11.11
N TYR A 31 -16.25 -4.12 -10.65
CA TYR A 31 -16.57 -5.29 -11.43
C TYR A 31 -18.10 -5.44 -11.55
N GLY A 32 -18.63 -5.43 -12.77
CA GLY A 32 -20.06 -5.50 -13.08
C GLY A 32 -20.51 -6.86 -13.63
N GLY A 33 -19.68 -7.89 -13.52
CA GLY A 33 -19.96 -9.26 -14.00
C GLY A 33 -19.72 -9.49 -15.51
N ASN A 34 -19.50 -8.43 -16.29
CA ASN A 34 -19.32 -8.52 -17.75
C ASN A 34 -17.88 -8.25 -18.20
N GLU A 35 -17.05 -7.69 -17.32
CA GLU A 35 -15.64 -7.47 -17.54
C GLU A 35 -14.86 -8.78 -17.42
N THR A 36 -13.69 -8.84 -18.06
CA THR A 36 -12.73 -9.91 -17.81
C THR A 36 -11.66 -9.38 -16.85
N ILE A 37 -11.60 -9.96 -15.66
CA ILE A 37 -10.50 -9.73 -14.73
C ILE A 37 -9.35 -10.65 -15.12
N ASN A 38 -8.22 -10.07 -15.55
CA ASN A 38 -7.06 -10.81 -16.00
C ASN A 38 -5.84 -10.53 -15.12
N THR A 39 -5.43 -11.52 -14.36
CA THR A 39 -4.30 -11.40 -13.43
C THR A 39 -2.94 -11.53 -14.11
N SER A 40 -2.89 -11.91 -15.41
CA SER A 40 -1.62 -12.03 -16.16
C SER A 40 -0.92 -10.69 -16.41
N ILE A 41 -1.58 -9.56 -16.13
CA ILE A 41 -0.97 -8.22 -16.21
C ILE A 41 -0.20 -7.84 -14.94
N LEU A 42 -0.39 -8.60 -13.86
CA LEU A 42 0.23 -8.35 -12.57
C LEU A 42 1.50 -9.18 -12.43
N THR A 43 2.46 -8.67 -11.68
CA THR A 43 3.75 -9.32 -11.44
C THR A 43 3.55 -10.69 -10.78
N THR A 44 4.23 -11.70 -11.31
CA THR A 44 4.32 -13.04 -10.72
C THR A 44 5.44 -13.12 -9.69
N TYR A 45 5.46 -14.18 -8.87
CA TYR A 45 6.53 -14.40 -7.89
C TYR A 45 7.90 -14.47 -8.57
N ASP A 46 8.01 -15.22 -9.68
CA ASP A 46 9.28 -15.37 -10.41
C ASP A 46 9.75 -14.04 -11.01
N GLU A 47 8.83 -13.26 -11.60
CA GLU A 47 9.14 -11.92 -12.12
C GLU A 47 9.59 -10.97 -11.00
N MET A 48 8.91 -10.99 -9.85
CA MET A 48 9.30 -10.22 -8.67
C MET A 48 10.69 -10.65 -8.17
N ALA A 49 10.94 -11.94 -7.98
CA ALA A 49 12.22 -12.44 -7.50
C ALA A 49 13.38 -12.06 -8.43
N ASP A 50 13.19 -12.22 -9.74
CA ASP A 50 14.17 -11.80 -10.75
C ASP A 50 14.39 -10.29 -10.76
N TYR A 51 13.32 -9.51 -10.60
CA TYR A 51 13.40 -8.06 -10.51
C TYR A 51 14.19 -7.62 -9.28
N LEU A 52 13.91 -8.18 -8.11
CA LEU A 52 14.60 -7.86 -6.86
C LEU A 52 16.10 -8.16 -6.95
N LYS A 53 16.47 -9.34 -7.48
CA LYS A 53 17.89 -9.71 -7.72
C LYS A 53 18.58 -8.73 -8.67
N LYS A 54 17.88 -8.25 -9.71
CA LYS A 54 18.40 -7.23 -10.63
C LYS A 54 18.57 -5.86 -9.96
N GLN A 55 17.66 -5.47 -9.06
CA GLN A 55 17.78 -4.21 -8.32
C GLN A 55 18.93 -4.27 -7.30
N ASP A 56 19.04 -5.35 -6.55
CA ASP A 56 20.14 -5.61 -5.59
C ASP A 56 21.51 -5.48 -6.27
N ALA A 57 21.70 -6.15 -7.42
CA ALA A 57 22.94 -6.05 -8.19
C ALA A 57 23.24 -4.65 -8.76
N LYS A 58 22.24 -3.77 -8.87
CA LYS A 58 22.35 -2.44 -9.50
C LYS A 58 22.50 -1.32 -8.47
N GLN A 59 21.92 -1.46 -7.28
CA GLN A 59 21.80 -0.41 -6.29
C GLN A 59 22.78 -0.68 -5.14
N ALA A 60 23.83 0.15 -5.02
CA ALA A 60 24.91 -0.09 -4.04
C ALA A 60 24.47 -0.12 -2.57
N ASN A 61 23.34 0.53 -2.24
CA ASN A 61 22.81 0.63 -0.88
C ASN A 61 21.60 -0.29 -0.63
N MET A 62 21.24 -1.13 -1.60
CA MET A 62 20.19 -2.12 -1.46
C MET A 62 20.82 -3.45 -1.04
N GLU A 63 20.21 -4.13 -0.07
CA GLU A 63 20.51 -5.53 0.23
C GLU A 63 19.24 -6.36 0.12
N LEU A 64 19.34 -7.53 -0.52
CA LEU A 64 18.28 -8.52 -0.60
C LEU A 64 18.56 -9.71 0.33
N GLU A 65 17.61 -10.02 1.21
CA GLU A 65 17.69 -11.12 2.16
C GLU A 65 16.51 -12.08 1.99
N ILE A 66 16.74 -13.37 2.23
CA ILE A 66 15.67 -14.37 2.34
C ILE A 66 15.37 -14.56 3.83
N ILE A 67 14.14 -14.27 4.23
CA ILE A 67 13.69 -14.33 5.64
C ILE A 67 12.98 -15.64 5.98
N GLY A 68 12.77 -16.53 5.02
CA GLY A 68 12.08 -17.79 5.22
C GLY A 68 11.52 -18.30 3.90
N GLN A 69 10.62 -19.28 4.00
CA GLN A 69 9.91 -19.85 2.86
C GLN A 69 8.43 -19.98 3.18
N SER A 70 7.60 -19.81 2.15
CA SER A 70 6.16 -20.11 2.18
C SER A 70 5.89 -21.61 2.33
N VAL A 71 4.62 -21.98 2.51
CA VAL A 71 4.17 -23.38 2.59
C VAL A 71 4.61 -24.21 1.37
N LYS A 72 4.61 -23.63 0.16
CA LYS A 72 5.04 -24.31 -1.08
C LYS A 72 6.54 -24.17 -1.37
N GLY A 73 7.32 -23.62 -0.43
CA GLY A 73 8.76 -23.54 -0.54
C GLY A 73 9.28 -22.38 -1.41
N ARG A 74 8.46 -21.35 -1.67
CA ARG A 74 8.91 -20.10 -2.30
C ARG A 74 9.63 -19.25 -1.26
N ASP A 75 10.78 -18.70 -1.61
CA ASP A 75 11.55 -17.80 -0.75
C ASP A 75 10.75 -16.53 -0.43
N LEU A 76 10.80 -16.09 0.82
CA LEU A 76 10.24 -14.82 1.25
C LEU A 76 11.37 -13.80 1.30
N TYR A 77 11.26 -12.74 0.50
CA TYR A 77 12.30 -11.73 0.37
C TYR A 77 12.08 -10.54 1.32
N LEU A 78 13.18 -10.00 1.82
CA LEU A 78 13.27 -8.72 2.50
C LEU A 78 14.25 -7.83 1.74
N VAL A 79 13.78 -6.66 1.31
CA VAL A 79 14.63 -5.61 0.74
C VAL A 79 15.01 -4.64 1.84
N LYS A 80 16.29 -4.28 1.91
CA LYS A 80 16.84 -3.42 2.96
C LYS A 80 17.61 -2.25 2.36
N TYR A 81 17.37 -1.07 2.91
CA TYR A 81 18.20 0.12 2.76
C TYR A 81 18.56 0.59 4.16
N MET A 82 19.64 0.05 4.72
CA MET A 82 20.05 0.34 6.09
C MET A 82 21.49 0.86 6.13
N THR A 83 21.66 2.16 5.87
CA THR A 83 23.02 2.75 5.78
C THR A 83 23.59 3.13 7.14
N ASN A 84 22.73 3.37 8.14
CA ASN A 84 23.13 3.65 9.52
C ASN A 84 22.16 2.96 10.49
N PRO A 85 22.59 1.96 11.28
CA PRO A 85 21.70 1.23 12.18
C PRO A 85 21.05 2.09 13.28
N ASP A 86 21.60 3.27 13.57
CA ASP A 86 21.06 4.20 14.57
C ASP A 86 19.92 5.09 14.02
N ASN A 87 19.66 5.05 12.70
CA ASN A 87 18.55 5.80 12.11
C ASN A 87 17.21 5.11 12.43
N PRO A 88 16.11 5.89 12.54
CA PRO A 88 14.78 5.31 12.66
C PRO A 88 14.48 4.39 11.48
N THR A 89 13.80 3.28 11.74
CA THR A 89 13.51 2.25 10.74
C THR A 89 12.02 2.15 10.44
N ILE A 90 11.66 2.15 9.16
CA ILE A 90 10.29 1.86 8.70
C ILE A 90 10.24 0.55 7.91
N LEU A 91 9.27 -0.30 8.24
CA LEU A 91 8.92 -1.51 7.51
C LEU A 91 7.65 -1.31 6.66
N PHE A 92 7.73 -1.68 5.39
CA PHE A 92 6.58 -1.81 4.50
C PHE A 92 6.26 -3.29 4.28
N LEU A 93 5.08 -3.71 4.73
CA LEU A 93 4.57 -5.06 4.49
C LEU A 93 3.51 -5.02 3.39
N THR A 94 3.64 -5.88 2.39
CA THR A 94 2.68 -5.99 1.30
C THR A 94 2.27 -7.45 1.08
N GLN A 95 1.06 -7.65 0.57
CA GLN A 95 0.52 -8.95 0.19
C GLN A 95 0.65 -10.04 1.27
N GLN A 96 0.31 -9.72 2.52
CA GLN A 96 -0.03 -10.81 3.46
C GLN A 96 -1.36 -11.49 3.08
N HIS A 97 -2.22 -10.79 2.35
CA HIS A 97 -3.26 -11.40 1.54
C HIS A 97 -2.81 -11.41 0.07
N GLY A 98 -2.83 -12.58 -0.56
CA GLY A 98 -2.30 -12.76 -1.91
C GLY A 98 -3.07 -11.99 -2.98
N ASN A 99 -4.36 -11.74 -2.81
CA ASN A 99 -5.21 -11.04 -3.78
C ASN A 99 -5.09 -9.51 -3.80
N GLU A 100 -4.20 -8.95 -2.98
CA GLU A 100 -4.03 -7.51 -2.77
C GLU A 100 -2.80 -6.97 -3.53
N GLN A 101 -2.59 -7.47 -4.76
CA GLN A 101 -1.35 -7.37 -5.54
C GLN A 101 -0.86 -5.94 -5.86
N LEU A 102 -1.73 -4.93 -5.95
CA LEU A 102 -1.32 -3.58 -6.37
C LEU A 102 -0.39 -2.90 -5.34
N THR A 103 -0.44 -3.30 -4.07
CA THR A 103 0.50 -2.81 -3.05
C THR A 103 1.94 -3.23 -3.39
N THR A 104 2.11 -4.44 -3.91
CA THR A 104 3.40 -4.98 -4.31
C THR A 104 3.90 -4.32 -5.58
N GLU A 105 3.04 -4.10 -6.58
CA GLU A 105 3.38 -3.33 -7.78
C GLU A 105 3.94 -1.94 -7.41
N GLY A 106 3.26 -1.25 -6.49
CA GLY A 106 3.72 0.04 -5.96
C GLY A 106 5.05 -0.05 -5.23
N ALA A 107 5.23 -1.07 -4.38
CA ALA A 107 6.49 -1.30 -3.67
C ALA A 107 7.66 -1.59 -4.63
N LEU A 108 7.46 -2.36 -5.70
CA LEU A 108 8.49 -2.65 -6.70
C LEU A 108 8.95 -1.39 -7.47
N GLU A 109 8.01 -0.52 -7.84
CA GLU A 109 8.34 0.78 -8.43
C GLU A 109 9.00 1.72 -7.40
N PHE A 110 8.59 1.68 -6.13
CA PHE A 110 9.28 2.42 -5.06
C PHE A 110 10.73 1.96 -4.87
N ILE A 111 11.01 0.65 -4.85
CA ILE A 111 12.36 0.08 -4.81
C ILE A 111 13.23 0.61 -5.96
N LYS A 112 12.65 0.75 -7.15
CA LYS A 112 13.34 1.37 -8.31
C LYS A 112 13.69 2.83 -8.05
N HIS A 113 12.76 3.58 -7.45
CA HIS A 113 12.93 4.99 -7.15
C HIS A 113 14.00 5.22 -6.08
N MET A 114 14.10 4.33 -5.08
CA MET A 114 15.18 4.35 -4.07
C MET A 114 16.57 4.28 -4.72
N GLY A 115 16.71 3.54 -5.82
CA GLY A 115 17.95 3.49 -6.62
C GLY A 115 18.18 4.68 -7.56
N SER A 116 17.28 5.66 -7.59
CA SER A 116 17.34 6.82 -8.48
C SER A 116 17.88 8.06 -7.77
N GLY A 117 18.36 9.04 -8.53
CA GLY A 117 18.85 10.32 -7.98
C GLY A 117 17.79 11.14 -7.22
N LYS A 118 16.49 10.82 -7.35
CA LYS A 118 15.39 11.51 -6.66
C LYS A 118 15.29 11.17 -5.16
N MET A 119 15.88 10.04 -4.75
CA MET A 119 15.93 9.58 -3.36
C MET A 119 17.31 9.80 -2.74
N LYS A 120 18.18 10.58 -3.40
CA LYS A 120 19.52 10.87 -2.92
C LYS A 120 19.46 11.57 -1.56
N GLY A 121 20.17 11.00 -0.58
CA GLY A 121 20.26 11.53 0.78
C GLY A 121 19.06 11.17 1.67
N VAL A 122 18.01 10.56 1.15
CA VAL A 122 16.85 10.15 1.97
C VAL A 122 17.28 9.09 2.98
N THR A 123 18.09 8.12 2.58
CA THR A 123 18.59 7.07 3.50
C THR A 123 19.59 7.58 4.55
N ASP A 124 19.98 8.85 4.52
CA ASP A 124 20.91 9.43 5.50
C ASP A 124 20.22 9.59 6.87
N GLY A 125 18.90 9.76 6.89
CA GLY A 125 18.09 9.94 8.11
C GLY A 125 17.09 8.82 8.42
N VAL A 126 16.97 7.80 7.57
CA VAL A 126 16.01 6.69 7.76
C VAL A 126 16.53 5.38 7.19
N ASN A 127 16.21 4.28 7.87
CA ASN A 127 16.36 2.91 7.38
C ASN A 127 15.02 2.42 6.81
N VAL A 128 15.08 1.70 5.69
CA VAL A 128 13.87 1.20 5.03
C VAL A 128 13.95 -0.31 4.84
N LEU A 129 12.91 -1.00 5.31
CA LEU A 129 12.68 -2.43 5.14
C LEU A 129 11.42 -2.64 4.31
N ILE A 130 11.43 -3.57 3.36
CA ILE A 130 10.26 -3.89 2.52
C ILE A 130 10.13 -5.41 2.40
N VAL A 131 8.97 -5.95 2.75
CA VAL A 131 8.56 -7.33 2.46
C VAL A 131 7.54 -7.27 1.31
N PRO A 132 7.97 -7.48 0.05
CA PRO A 132 7.15 -7.22 -1.13
C PRO A 132 6.07 -8.28 -1.41
N MET A 133 6.17 -9.50 -0.87
CA MET A 133 5.15 -10.53 -1.08
C MET A 133 5.23 -11.55 0.05
N LEU A 134 4.50 -11.33 1.15
CA LEU A 134 4.53 -12.26 2.28
C LEU A 134 3.79 -13.57 1.98
N ASN A 135 2.61 -13.48 1.36
CA ASN A 135 1.80 -14.62 0.94
C ASN A 135 2.04 -14.95 -0.54
N ALA A 136 3.25 -15.46 -0.84
CA ALA A 136 3.62 -15.82 -2.20
C ALA A 136 2.73 -16.91 -2.80
N ASP A 137 2.29 -17.88 -1.99
CA ASP A 137 1.47 -19.00 -2.47
C ASP A 137 0.08 -18.56 -2.88
N GLY A 138 -0.57 -17.75 -2.03
CA GLY A 138 -1.88 -17.19 -2.33
C GLY A 138 -1.84 -16.18 -3.48
N ALA A 139 -0.76 -15.42 -3.62
CA ALA A 139 -0.56 -14.53 -4.77
C ALA A 139 -0.39 -15.30 -6.10
N MET A 140 0.11 -16.55 -6.03
CA MET A 140 0.27 -17.41 -7.20
C MET A 140 -0.91 -18.34 -7.45
N GLY A 141 -1.89 -18.40 -6.55
CA GLY A 141 -2.99 -19.37 -6.64
C GLY A 141 -2.55 -20.82 -6.47
N ASP A 142 -1.32 -21.06 -6.00
CA ASP A 142 -0.80 -22.40 -5.75
C ASP A 142 -1.13 -22.80 -4.31
N VAL A 143 -2.40 -23.13 -4.10
CA VAL A 143 -2.98 -23.42 -2.79
C VAL A 143 -3.51 -24.85 -2.70
N ASN A 144 -3.95 -25.27 -1.52
CA ASN A 144 -4.44 -26.63 -1.26
C ASN A 144 -5.99 -26.74 -1.22
N PHE A 145 -6.68 -25.72 -1.73
CA PHE A 145 -8.15 -25.64 -1.77
C PHE A 145 -8.65 -25.21 -3.17
N SER A 146 -9.96 -25.30 -3.42
CA SER A 146 -10.55 -24.99 -4.72
C SER A 146 -10.61 -23.48 -4.97
N LEU A 147 -10.34 -23.08 -6.21
CA LEU A 147 -10.42 -21.69 -6.69
C LEU A 147 -11.51 -21.48 -7.75
N GLU A 148 -12.39 -22.46 -7.96
CA GLU A 148 -13.40 -22.45 -9.04
C GLU A 148 -14.35 -21.24 -8.98
N ASP A 149 -14.61 -20.72 -7.78
CA ASP A 149 -15.52 -19.59 -7.54
C ASP A 149 -14.83 -18.22 -7.62
N TYR A 150 -13.52 -18.16 -7.90
CA TYR A 150 -12.81 -16.88 -8.02
C TYR A 150 -13.13 -16.17 -9.34
N VAL A 151 -13.21 -14.84 -9.26
CA VAL A 151 -13.67 -13.99 -10.37
C VAL A 151 -12.68 -13.95 -11.53
N ALA A 152 -11.38 -13.87 -11.24
CA ALA A 152 -10.36 -13.77 -12.28
C ALA A 152 -10.39 -14.97 -13.24
N LYS A 153 -10.12 -14.70 -14.51
CA LYS A 153 -10.04 -15.70 -15.56
C LYS A 153 -8.58 -16.01 -15.88
N GLY A 154 -8.30 -17.26 -16.22
CA GLY A 154 -6.96 -17.75 -16.57
C GLY A 154 -6.44 -18.75 -15.54
N ASP A 155 -5.14 -19.02 -15.61
CA ASP A 155 -4.50 -20.09 -14.81
C ASP A 155 -3.98 -19.62 -13.45
N ARG A 156 -4.20 -18.34 -13.09
CA ARG A 156 -3.76 -17.75 -11.82
C ARG A 156 -4.88 -16.97 -11.16
N ASN A 157 -5.50 -17.56 -10.15
CA ASN A 157 -6.39 -16.87 -9.21
C ASN A 157 -5.62 -16.47 -7.96
N LEU A 158 -5.90 -15.29 -7.42
CA LEU A 158 -5.17 -14.79 -6.25
C LEU A 158 -6.08 -14.88 -5.04
N THR A 159 -5.54 -15.38 -3.93
CA THR A 159 -6.34 -15.68 -2.74
C THR A 159 -6.02 -14.76 -1.58
N ARG A 160 -7.02 -14.47 -0.75
CA ARG A 160 -6.78 -13.82 0.55
C ARG A 160 -5.88 -14.68 1.45
N TYR A 161 -6.14 -15.97 1.46
CA TYR A 161 -5.50 -16.95 2.35
C TYR A 161 -4.17 -17.46 1.80
N ASN A 162 -3.31 -18.03 2.65
CA ASN A 162 -2.12 -18.76 2.19
C ASN A 162 -2.47 -20.16 1.65
N ALA A 163 -1.46 -20.97 1.31
CA ALA A 163 -1.71 -22.31 0.75
C ALA A 163 -2.56 -23.24 1.63
N ASN A 164 -2.57 -23.02 2.94
CA ASN A 164 -3.33 -23.81 3.92
C ASN A 164 -4.71 -23.22 4.25
N GLU A 165 -5.19 -22.26 3.46
CA GLU A 165 -6.46 -21.56 3.69
C GLU A 165 -6.47 -20.76 5.02
N VAL A 166 -5.29 -20.29 5.46
CA VAL A 166 -5.15 -19.47 6.66
C VAL A 166 -5.01 -17.99 6.30
N ASP A 167 -5.76 -17.15 6.99
CA ASP A 167 -5.62 -15.69 6.94
C ASP A 167 -4.41 -15.30 7.79
N LEU A 168 -3.30 -14.93 7.13
CA LEU A 168 -2.05 -14.55 7.82
C LEU A 168 -2.28 -13.37 8.77
N ASN A 169 -3.21 -12.45 8.44
CA ASN A 169 -3.58 -11.31 9.28
C ASN A 169 -4.47 -11.70 10.47
N ARG A 170 -4.57 -13.00 10.79
CA ARG A 170 -5.17 -13.54 12.01
C ARG A 170 -4.21 -14.46 12.79
N ASP A 171 -2.98 -14.61 12.30
CA ASP A 171 -2.00 -15.56 12.84
C ASP A 171 -0.87 -14.89 13.64
N HIS A 172 -0.90 -13.57 13.84
CA HIS A 172 0.20 -12.83 14.49
C HIS A 172 0.43 -13.20 15.97
N VAL A 173 -0.56 -13.78 16.65
CA VAL A 173 -0.41 -14.26 18.04
C VAL A 173 0.17 -15.67 18.07
N ASN A 174 -0.47 -16.61 17.37
CA ASN A 174 -0.09 -18.03 17.42
C ASN A 174 1.14 -18.35 16.55
N LYS A 175 1.39 -17.57 15.50
CA LYS A 175 2.54 -17.66 14.60
C LYS A 175 2.72 -19.08 14.07
N ILE A 176 1.64 -19.66 13.55
CA ILE A 176 1.62 -21.06 13.11
C ILE A 176 2.16 -21.17 11.69
N GLN A 177 1.79 -20.24 10.80
CA GLN A 177 2.16 -20.32 9.40
C GLN A 177 3.63 -19.94 9.19
N PRO A 178 4.35 -20.61 8.27
CA PRO A 178 5.76 -20.34 8.04
C PRO A 178 6.02 -18.92 7.55
N GLU A 179 5.08 -18.31 6.82
CA GLU A 179 5.14 -16.91 6.42
C GLU A 179 5.11 -15.97 7.64
N THR A 180 4.17 -16.19 8.56
CA THR A 180 4.07 -15.44 9.82
C THR A 180 5.33 -15.61 10.66
N GLN A 181 5.83 -16.84 10.80
CA GLN A 181 7.07 -17.12 11.55
C GLN A 181 8.27 -16.40 10.95
N ALA A 182 8.43 -16.41 9.62
CA ALA A 182 9.49 -15.71 8.92
C ALA A 182 9.45 -14.20 9.22
N LEU A 183 8.27 -13.59 9.15
CA LEU A 183 8.09 -12.17 9.47
C LEU A 183 8.49 -11.87 10.93
N HIS A 184 7.95 -12.62 11.89
CA HIS A 184 8.18 -12.34 13.31
C HIS A 184 9.62 -12.63 13.75
N TYR A 185 10.18 -13.79 13.38
CA TYR A 185 11.48 -14.23 13.90
C TYR A 185 12.67 -13.65 13.15
N ASN A 186 12.52 -13.43 11.83
CA ASN A 186 13.63 -13.01 10.99
C ASN A 186 13.54 -11.53 10.57
N VAL A 187 12.45 -10.84 10.89
CA VAL A 187 12.31 -9.38 10.68
C VAL A 187 12.06 -8.67 12.01
N MET A 188 10.89 -8.87 12.64
CA MET A 188 10.48 -8.07 13.80
C MET A 188 11.40 -8.23 15.01
N GLN A 189 11.88 -9.45 15.28
CA GLN A 189 12.81 -9.72 16.38
C GLN A 189 14.27 -9.39 16.05
N LYS A 190 14.59 -9.20 14.76
CA LYS A 190 15.96 -9.05 14.28
C LYS A 190 16.36 -7.59 14.10
N TYR A 191 15.41 -6.73 13.71
CA TYR A 191 15.65 -5.32 13.40
C TYR A 191 14.94 -4.43 14.41
N ASP A 192 15.56 -3.31 14.76
CA ASP A 192 14.94 -2.26 15.57
C ASP A 192 14.04 -1.43 14.66
N ILE A 193 12.73 -1.66 14.72
CA ILE A 193 11.74 -1.07 13.83
C ILE A 193 10.89 -0.06 14.62
N ASP A 194 10.86 1.19 14.17
CA ASP A 194 10.07 2.24 14.81
C ASP A 194 8.65 2.31 14.23
N TYR A 195 8.55 2.12 12.92
CA TYR A 195 7.32 2.31 12.15
C TYR A 195 7.05 1.14 11.23
N MET A 196 5.77 0.85 11.01
CA MET A 196 5.36 -0.12 10.00
C MET A 196 4.10 0.36 9.27
N ILE A 197 4.07 0.24 7.94
CA ILE A 197 2.83 0.30 7.19
C ILE A 197 2.50 -1.09 6.67
N ASP A 198 1.30 -1.55 7.03
CA ASP A 198 0.70 -2.79 6.58
C ASP A 198 -0.26 -2.49 5.43
N LEU A 199 0.18 -2.79 4.21
CA LEU A 199 -0.53 -2.42 3.00
C LEU A 199 -1.47 -3.54 2.55
N HIS A 200 -2.72 -3.15 2.34
CA HIS A 200 -3.86 -4.00 2.08
C HIS A 200 -4.78 -3.44 0.99
N HIS A 201 -5.84 -4.20 0.67
CA HIS A 201 -7.02 -3.68 -0.01
C HIS A 201 -8.30 -3.99 0.77
N GLN A 202 -9.28 -3.11 0.62
CA GLN A 202 -10.65 -3.27 1.09
C GLN A 202 -11.61 -3.51 -0.08
N GLY A 203 -12.90 -3.71 0.24
CA GLY A 203 -13.95 -3.76 -0.78
C GLY A 203 -14.10 -2.46 -1.58
N THR A 204 -15.03 -2.45 -2.53
CA THR A 204 -15.16 -1.34 -3.50
C THR A 204 -16.11 -0.22 -3.07
N GLN A 205 -16.78 -0.35 -1.93
CA GLN A 205 -17.99 0.39 -1.56
C GLN A 205 -17.85 1.35 -0.37
N SER A 206 -16.66 1.46 0.25
CA SER A 206 -16.46 2.42 1.34
C SER A 206 -16.51 3.85 0.81
N GLU A 207 -17.12 4.74 1.58
CA GLU A 207 -17.36 6.14 1.20
C GLU A 207 -16.92 7.09 2.32
N ARG A 208 -16.48 8.28 1.92
CA ARG A 208 -16.27 9.44 2.78
C ARG A 208 -16.93 10.64 2.09
N ASP A 209 -17.71 11.42 2.82
CA ASP A 209 -18.41 12.61 2.29
C ASP A 209 -19.33 12.33 1.08
N GLY A 210 -19.86 11.09 0.97
CA GLY A 210 -20.73 10.67 -0.13
C GLY A 210 -20.01 10.35 -1.44
N GLU A 211 -18.69 10.21 -1.40
CA GLU A 211 -17.85 9.80 -2.53
C GLU A 211 -17.06 8.53 -2.15
N LEU A 212 -16.81 7.62 -3.10
CA LEU A 212 -16.04 6.40 -2.78
C LEU A 212 -14.62 6.79 -2.43
N VAL A 213 -14.06 6.11 -1.43
CA VAL A 213 -12.69 6.36 -1.01
C VAL A 213 -11.73 5.66 -1.96
N SER A 214 -10.59 6.27 -2.24
CA SER A 214 -9.48 5.60 -2.94
C SER A 214 -8.76 4.58 -2.05
N GLY A 215 -8.98 4.67 -0.75
CA GLY A 215 -8.57 3.71 0.27
C GLY A 215 -8.92 4.22 1.66
N SER A 216 -8.58 3.46 2.69
CA SER A 216 -8.78 3.85 4.08
C SER A 216 -7.52 3.63 4.90
N ILE A 217 -7.39 4.34 6.00
CA ILE A 217 -6.27 4.17 6.94
C ILE A 217 -6.75 3.98 8.36
N LEU A 218 -5.95 3.29 9.19
CA LEU A 218 -6.25 3.11 10.61
C LEU A 218 -4.99 2.81 11.43
N TYR A 219 -4.85 3.51 12.54
CA TYR A 219 -3.85 3.25 13.59
C TYR A 219 -4.26 2.04 14.47
N PRO A 220 -3.43 1.52 15.38
CA PRO A 220 -3.79 0.43 16.28
C PRO A 220 -4.98 0.79 17.18
N THR A 221 -5.98 -0.10 17.27
CA THR A 221 -7.21 0.14 18.04
C THR A 221 -7.38 -0.79 19.25
N THR A 222 -6.40 -1.68 19.48
CA THR A 222 -6.35 -2.48 20.72
C THR A 222 -6.17 -1.58 21.95
N PRO A 223 -6.86 -1.83 23.07
CA PRO A 223 -6.70 -1.04 24.29
C PRO A 223 -5.33 -1.20 24.96
N ASN A 224 -4.53 -2.20 24.57
CA ASN A 224 -3.25 -2.52 25.19
C ASN A 224 -2.04 -1.82 24.51
N VAL A 225 -2.26 -1.04 23.45
CA VAL A 225 -1.18 -0.32 22.78
C VAL A 225 -0.61 0.76 23.70
N ASP A 226 0.71 0.88 23.72
CA ASP A 226 1.40 1.96 24.43
C ASP A 226 1.00 3.35 23.86
N GLU A 227 0.88 4.35 24.73
CA GLU A 227 0.39 5.69 24.36
C GLU A 227 1.34 6.39 23.37
N ASP A 228 2.66 6.23 23.53
CA ASP A 228 3.65 6.82 22.63
C ASP A 228 3.63 6.13 21.27
N VAL A 229 3.46 4.80 21.25
CA VAL A 229 3.29 4.02 20.01
C VAL A 229 2.03 4.45 19.28
N LEU A 230 0.92 4.62 20.00
CA LEU A 230 -0.34 5.09 19.43
C LEU A 230 -0.22 6.51 18.85
N LEU A 231 0.46 7.41 19.56
CA LEU A 231 0.71 8.78 19.10
C LEU A 231 1.51 8.77 17.78
N LYS A 232 2.62 8.03 17.74
CA LYS A 232 3.46 7.88 16.55
C LYS A 232 2.73 7.22 15.38
N SER A 233 1.90 6.21 15.63
CA SER A 233 1.02 5.62 14.62
C SER A 233 0.05 6.64 14.01
N LYS A 234 -0.53 7.51 14.85
CA LYS A 234 -1.41 8.59 14.36
C LYS A 234 -0.65 9.63 13.54
N GLN A 235 0.56 9.99 13.93
CA GLN A 235 1.43 10.89 13.17
C GLN A 235 1.81 10.30 11.81
N LEU A 236 2.18 9.01 11.76
CA LEU A 236 2.43 8.30 10.52
C LEU A 236 1.21 8.36 9.58
N GLY A 237 0.02 8.13 10.13
CA GLY A 237 -1.21 8.25 9.37
C GLY A 237 -1.53 9.68 8.91
N ALA A 238 -1.19 10.71 9.68
CA ALA A 238 -1.32 12.10 9.26
C ALA A 238 -0.46 12.42 8.02
N VAL A 239 0.81 11.99 8.05
CA VAL A 239 1.74 12.14 6.91
C VAL A 239 1.16 11.46 5.66
N VAL A 240 0.69 10.22 5.80
CA VAL A 240 0.11 9.46 4.69
C VAL A 240 -1.18 10.11 4.18
N PHE A 241 -2.04 10.55 5.11
CA PHE A 241 -3.28 11.23 4.79
C PHE A 241 -3.01 12.49 3.95
N ASP A 242 -2.21 13.41 4.46
CA ASP A 242 -1.89 14.66 3.79
C ASP A 242 -1.26 14.43 2.42
N ALA A 243 -0.35 13.46 2.32
CA ALA A 243 0.34 13.15 1.06
C ALA A 243 -0.59 12.61 -0.03
N VAL A 244 -1.57 11.78 0.33
CA VAL A 244 -2.50 11.17 -0.64
C VAL A 244 -3.68 12.09 -0.93
N ASP A 245 -4.32 12.66 0.09
CA ASP A 245 -5.52 13.50 -0.05
C ASP A 245 -5.21 14.81 -0.79
N SER A 246 -4.00 15.37 -0.62
CA SER A 246 -3.58 16.59 -1.33
C SER A 246 -3.35 16.41 -2.83
N THR A 247 -3.32 15.19 -3.33
CA THR A 247 -3.08 14.92 -4.76
C THR A 247 -4.25 15.36 -5.66
N GLY A 248 -5.41 15.65 -5.06
CA GLY A 248 -6.67 15.98 -5.74
C GLY A 248 -7.34 14.79 -6.43
N TRP A 249 -6.69 13.62 -6.40
CA TRP A 249 -7.22 12.38 -6.94
C TRP A 249 -7.36 11.34 -5.83
N GLY A 250 -6.58 11.42 -4.76
CA GLY A 250 -6.68 10.65 -3.51
C GLY A 250 -7.88 11.07 -2.69
N HIS A 251 -8.52 10.11 -2.03
CA HIS A 251 -9.65 10.34 -1.12
C HIS A 251 -9.62 9.28 -0.03
N LEU A 252 -8.90 9.54 1.07
CA LEU A 252 -8.72 8.54 2.13
C LEU A 252 -9.80 8.59 3.21
N GLY A 253 -10.41 7.46 3.53
CA GLY A 253 -11.32 7.29 4.67
C GLY A 253 -10.64 6.76 5.93
N LYS A 254 -11.38 6.69 7.04
CA LYS A 254 -10.98 5.94 8.24
C LYS A 254 -11.49 4.51 8.13
N TYR A 255 -10.62 3.51 8.25
CA TYR A 255 -11.07 2.13 8.10
C TYR A 255 -11.94 1.68 9.29
N ASN A 256 -13.03 0.95 9.03
CA ASN A 256 -13.84 0.30 10.06
C ASN A 256 -13.23 -1.05 10.48
N GLY A 257 -12.20 -1.00 11.33
CA GLY A 257 -11.42 -2.18 11.70
C GLY A 257 -11.67 -2.69 13.12
N GLY A 258 -11.53 -4.01 13.31
CA GLY A 258 -11.52 -4.63 14.64
C GLY A 258 -10.28 -4.31 15.48
N ASN A 259 -10.33 -4.63 16.77
CA ASN A 259 -9.30 -4.35 17.77
C ASN A 259 -8.52 -5.59 18.25
N ALA A 260 -8.74 -6.76 17.63
CA ALA A 260 -8.07 -7.99 18.03
C ALA A 260 -6.56 -7.93 17.76
N GLU A 261 -5.76 -8.43 18.70
CA GLU A 261 -4.29 -8.52 18.60
C GLU A 261 -3.82 -9.62 17.64
N THR A 262 -4.73 -10.46 17.15
CA THR A 262 -4.42 -11.37 16.03
C THR A 262 -4.23 -10.64 14.70
N ILE A 263 -4.68 -9.37 14.61
CA ILE A 263 -4.50 -8.50 13.46
C ILE A 263 -3.15 -7.80 13.56
N SER A 264 -2.36 -7.86 12.49
CA SER A 264 -1.02 -7.27 12.32
C SER A 264 -0.87 -5.89 12.99
N ARG A 265 -1.66 -4.89 12.57
CA ARG A 265 -1.59 -3.52 13.11
C ARG A 265 -1.69 -3.46 14.65
N ASN A 266 -2.46 -4.34 15.27
CA ASN A 266 -2.68 -4.34 16.72
C ASN A 266 -1.64 -5.20 17.42
N GLY A 267 -1.48 -6.44 16.99
CA GLY A 267 -0.59 -7.41 17.63
C GLY A 267 0.86 -7.00 17.57
N ILE A 268 1.33 -6.52 16.42
CA ILE A 268 2.71 -6.08 16.23
C ILE A 268 3.00 -4.82 17.08
N ALA A 269 2.05 -3.89 17.16
CA ALA A 269 2.20 -2.70 18.00
C ALA A 269 2.33 -3.06 19.48
N VAL A 270 1.54 -4.02 19.97
CA VAL A 270 1.59 -4.47 21.38
C VAL A 270 2.82 -5.32 21.67
N GLU A 271 3.17 -6.25 20.79
CA GLU A 271 4.26 -7.21 21.04
C GLU A 271 5.65 -6.57 20.91
N TYR A 272 5.83 -5.64 19.96
CA TYR A 272 7.14 -5.08 19.62
C TYR A 272 7.27 -3.58 19.88
N GLY A 273 6.20 -2.88 20.25
CA GLY A 273 6.23 -1.42 20.39
C GLY A 273 6.40 -0.68 19.05
N ILE A 274 6.08 -1.33 17.93
CA ILE A 274 6.21 -0.74 16.59
C ILE A 274 4.99 0.13 16.31
N SER A 275 5.22 1.36 15.84
CA SER A 275 4.16 2.29 15.46
C SER A 275 3.58 1.89 14.09
N THR A 276 2.49 1.13 14.10
CA THR A 276 1.90 0.59 12.86
C THR A 276 0.84 1.52 12.26
N LEU A 277 0.64 1.42 10.95
CA LEU A 277 -0.48 2.01 10.21
C LEU A 277 -1.02 0.97 9.23
N LEU A 278 -2.33 0.75 9.26
CA LEU A 278 -3.03 0.02 8.21
C LEU A 278 -3.31 0.94 7.03
N PHE A 279 -3.07 0.46 5.81
CA PHE A 279 -3.43 1.15 4.56
C PHE A 279 -4.25 0.23 3.65
N GLU A 280 -5.53 0.52 3.46
CA GLU A 280 -6.52 -0.33 2.81
C GLU A 280 -6.96 0.28 1.47
N MET A 281 -6.31 -0.09 0.38
CA MET A 281 -6.63 0.41 -0.96
C MET A 281 -7.99 -0.07 -1.46
N ARG A 282 -8.72 0.76 -2.21
CA ARG A 282 -10.03 0.33 -2.75
C ARG A 282 -9.87 -0.81 -3.76
N GLY A 283 -10.49 -1.94 -3.45
CA GLY A 283 -10.78 -3.02 -4.38
C GLY A 283 -9.64 -4.00 -4.64
N MET A 284 -9.93 -5.28 -4.59
CA MET A 284 -8.96 -6.37 -4.74
C MET A 284 -8.78 -6.77 -6.21
N SER A 285 -7.63 -7.38 -6.51
CA SER A 285 -7.30 -7.85 -7.87
C SER A 285 -8.05 -9.13 -8.26
N ASP A 286 -8.46 -9.91 -7.27
CA ASP A 286 -9.26 -11.13 -7.41
C ASP A 286 -9.97 -11.44 -6.08
N HIS A 287 -11.07 -12.19 -6.13
CA HIS A 287 -11.81 -12.68 -4.97
C HIS A 287 -12.87 -13.68 -5.41
N GLU A 288 -13.31 -14.55 -4.50
CA GLU A 288 -14.54 -15.34 -4.62
C GLU A 288 -15.83 -14.51 -4.45
N TYR A 289 -15.73 -13.26 -3.99
CA TYR A 289 -16.85 -12.36 -3.73
C TYR A 289 -16.76 -11.14 -4.63
N GLU A 290 -17.57 -11.15 -5.69
CA GLU A 290 -17.54 -10.15 -6.78
C GLU A 290 -17.49 -8.68 -6.31
N PRO A 291 -18.25 -8.23 -5.29
CA PRO A 291 -18.22 -6.83 -4.86
C PRO A 291 -16.87 -6.35 -4.31
N TYR A 292 -15.94 -7.25 -4.01
CA TYR A 292 -14.60 -6.89 -3.55
C TYR A 292 -13.64 -6.67 -4.72
N VAL A 293 -13.97 -7.14 -5.92
CA VAL A 293 -13.10 -7.05 -7.09
C VAL A 293 -13.30 -5.72 -7.80
N LEU A 294 -12.19 -5.05 -8.11
CA LEU A 294 -12.21 -3.79 -8.85
C LEU A 294 -11.78 -3.98 -10.30
N GLY A 295 -12.41 -3.24 -11.21
CA GLY A 295 -12.00 -3.20 -12.59
C GLY A 295 -10.58 -2.65 -12.76
N GLN A 296 -9.84 -3.20 -13.73
CA GLN A 296 -8.39 -2.97 -13.86
C GLN A 296 -7.99 -1.56 -14.36
N LYS A 297 -8.97 -0.69 -14.66
CA LYS A 297 -8.72 0.68 -15.13
C LYS A 297 -8.12 1.59 -14.04
N SER A 298 -8.35 1.28 -12.77
CA SER A 298 -7.79 2.05 -11.63
C SER A 298 -6.37 1.65 -11.25
N ASN A 299 -5.83 0.54 -11.79
CA ASN A 299 -4.56 -0.03 -11.32
C ASN A 299 -3.42 0.98 -11.30
N GLY A 300 -3.23 1.74 -12.39
CA GLY A 300 -2.13 2.70 -12.47
C GLY A 300 -2.21 3.82 -11.41
N TYR A 301 -3.41 4.25 -11.07
CA TYR A 301 -3.64 5.23 -10.02
C TYR A 301 -3.39 4.63 -8.64
N LEU A 302 -3.87 3.40 -8.39
CA LEU A 302 -3.74 2.72 -7.11
C LEU A 302 -2.26 2.39 -6.82
N ILE A 303 -1.52 1.96 -7.83
CA ILE A 303 -0.06 1.79 -7.76
C ILE A 303 0.63 3.11 -7.38
N LYS A 304 0.19 4.23 -7.99
CA LYS A 304 0.73 5.56 -7.66
C LYS A 304 0.42 5.97 -6.22
N GLN A 305 -0.77 5.63 -5.71
CA GLN A 305 -1.14 5.87 -4.31
C GLN A 305 -0.18 5.15 -3.36
N THR A 306 0.15 3.87 -3.60
CA THR A 306 1.18 3.16 -2.83
C THR A 306 2.53 3.87 -2.87
N ILE A 307 2.98 4.29 -4.05
CA ILE A 307 4.27 5.00 -4.19
C ILE A 307 4.26 6.30 -3.39
N THR A 308 3.17 7.07 -3.45
CA THR A 308 3.00 8.31 -2.67
C THR A 308 3.04 8.04 -1.17
N THR A 309 2.34 7.01 -0.70
CA THR A 309 2.36 6.59 0.72
C THR A 309 3.77 6.25 1.20
N LEU A 310 4.50 5.42 0.46
CA LEU A 310 5.85 4.99 0.82
C LEU A 310 6.85 6.16 0.79
N ASP A 311 6.84 6.98 -0.27
CA ASP A 311 7.75 8.13 -0.40
C ASP A 311 7.51 9.17 0.69
N ALA A 312 6.26 9.50 0.99
CA ALA A 312 5.92 10.48 2.03
C ALA A 312 6.36 10.02 3.42
N ALA A 313 6.07 8.76 3.79
CA ALA A 313 6.46 8.21 5.08
C ALA A 313 7.99 8.20 5.25
N VAL A 314 8.72 7.70 4.25
CA VAL A 314 10.19 7.65 4.29
C VAL A 314 10.79 9.06 4.40
N ARG A 315 10.29 10.04 3.64
CA ARG A 315 10.79 11.42 3.72
C ARG A 315 10.53 12.06 5.08
N ALA A 316 9.32 11.94 5.59
CA ALA A 316 8.93 12.56 6.85
C ALA A 316 9.68 11.99 8.06
N ILE A 317 10.03 10.70 8.01
CA ILE A 317 10.90 10.08 9.01
C ILE A 317 12.34 10.55 8.84
N SER A 318 12.85 10.57 7.60
CA SER A 318 14.23 10.97 7.28
C SER A 318 14.57 12.40 7.72
N ASP A 319 13.64 13.34 7.54
CA ASP A 319 13.84 14.75 7.91
C ASP A 319 13.26 15.14 9.28
N GLY A 320 12.66 14.19 10.00
CA GLY A 320 12.05 14.38 11.32
C GLY A 320 10.73 15.16 11.31
N SER A 321 10.18 15.53 10.15
CA SER A 321 8.92 16.28 10.09
C SER A 321 7.71 15.49 10.60
N ILE A 322 7.77 14.15 10.63
CA ILE A 322 6.73 13.28 11.20
C ILE A 322 6.38 13.64 12.66
N GLU A 323 7.34 14.13 13.45
CA GLU A 323 7.13 14.50 14.86
C GLU A 323 6.17 15.67 15.05
N ASN A 324 5.96 16.47 14.00
CA ASN A 324 5.11 17.66 14.02
C ASN A 324 3.79 17.46 13.26
N ALA A 325 3.50 16.24 12.80
CA ALA A 325 2.30 15.97 12.02
C ALA A 325 1.02 16.18 12.86
N ASP A 326 0.05 16.92 12.31
CA ASP A 326 -1.22 17.21 12.98
C ASP A 326 -2.12 15.97 12.96
N ILE A 327 -2.39 15.41 14.14
CA ILE A 327 -3.22 14.22 14.29
C ILE A 327 -4.70 14.53 14.50
N SER A 328 -5.10 15.81 14.58
CA SER A 328 -6.48 16.20 14.90
C SER A 328 -7.48 15.79 13.81
N PHE A 329 -7.02 15.58 12.56
CA PHE A 329 -7.86 15.10 11.47
C PHE A 329 -8.52 13.74 11.78
N TRP A 330 -7.87 12.88 12.60
CA TRP A 330 -8.40 11.58 13.00
C TRP A 330 -9.72 11.64 13.78
N ASP A 331 -9.99 12.77 14.44
CA ASP A 331 -11.20 13.01 15.22
C ASP A 331 -12.39 13.35 14.32
N THR A 332 -12.11 13.86 13.12
CA THR A 332 -13.12 14.27 12.13
C THR A 332 -13.21 13.34 10.92
N LEU A 333 -12.21 12.47 10.72
CA LEU A 333 -12.17 11.57 9.58
C LEU A 333 -13.29 10.52 9.65
N ALA A 334 -14.19 10.56 8.68
CA ALA A 334 -15.32 9.63 8.61
C ALA A 334 -14.89 8.20 8.29
N THR A 335 -15.70 7.25 8.78
CA THR A 335 -15.56 5.81 8.58
C THR A 335 -16.49 5.30 7.50
#